data_AF-A0A9D7UIW0-F1
#
_entry.id   AF-A0A9D7UIW0-F1
#
_cell.length_a   1.000
_cell.length_b   1.000
_cell.length_c   1.000
_cell.angle_alpha   90.00
_cell.angle_beta   90.00
_cell.angle_gamma   90.00
#
_symmetry.space_group_name_H-M   'P 1'
#
loop_
_entity.id
_entity.type
_entity.pdbx_description
1 polymer ?
#
loop_
_entity_poly.entity_id
_entity_poly.type
_entity_poly.pdbx_seq_one_letter_code
_entity_poly.pdbx_strand_id
1 'polypeptide(L)'
;MNLLTTIGAAAAIAAAGLASAATLNLQLGPAGSAHDPDGAGFGVGSVRGGVFQITILSVDGLSADKRGGDIRVGSTFLSFCIEVTETVNPPSNYVFDVSTASVSGGASPYNPQPLVSQTAFLYSQFRAGTLASVVGSFNASANADINALQDAIWYFQNQLGQTDVLDNGTVYGNLSTKARNLVDAANSALVTNAWTGIGNVRVLNLGVNGVNQDQLTLIPLPQGVGLAAAGLFAVGARRRRGL
;
A
#
# COMPACT_ATOMS: atom_id res chain seq x y z
N MET A 1 7.34 76.90 14.55
CA MET A 1 8.05 75.61 14.61
C MET A 1 7.15 74.64 15.34
N ASN A 2 6.54 73.68 14.65
CA ASN A 2 5.98 72.47 15.28
C ASN A 2 6.12 71.33 14.27
N LEU A 3 7.02 70.41 14.62
CA LEU A 3 7.43 69.26 13.84
C LEU A 3 6.47 68.11 14.21
N LEU A 4 5.53 67.76 13.32
CA LEU A 4 4.78 66.51 13.42
C LEU A 4 5.40 65.50 12.46
N THR A 5 6.27 64.66 13.00
CA THR A 5 6.81 63.47 12.34
C THR A 5 5.78 62.35 12.40
N THR A 6 5.07 62.11 11.31
CA THR A 6 4.28 60.90 11.09
C THR A 6 5.20 59.70 10.89
N ILE A 7 5.24 58.80 11.88
CA ILE A 7 5.89 57.49 11.78
C ILE A 7 4.91 56.56 11.04
N GLY A 8 5.20 56.25 9.78
CA GLY A 8 4.50 55.22 9.02
C GLY A 8 4.93 53.84 9.50
N ALA A 9 4.05 53.12 10.19
CA ALA A 9 4.25 51.71 10.50
C ALA A 9 3.99 50.88 9.24
N ALA A 10 5.05 50.34 8.63
CA ALA A 10 4.93 49.32 7.61
C ALA A 10 4.47 48.00 8.28
N ALA A 11 3.23 47.61 8.04
CA ALA A 11 2.73 46.31 8.43
C ALA A 11 3.39 45.24 7.54
N ALA A 12 4.36 44.50 8.09
CA ALA A 12 4.89 43.30 7.46
C ALA A 12 3.80 42.21 7.52
N ILE A 13 3.13 41.95 6.39
CA ILE A 13 2.26 40.79 6.24
C ILE A 13 3.17 39.56 6.13
N ALA A 14 3.41 38.89 7.24
CA ALA A 14 3.99 37.56 7.25
C ALA A 14 2.96 36.58 6.68
N ALA A 15 3.07 36.25 5.40
CA ALA A 15 2.38 35.09 4.84
C ALA A 15 3.01 33.84 5.47
N ALA A 16 2.38 33.32 6.52
CA ALA A 16 2.71 31.98 7.01
C ALA A 16 2.41 30.99 5.88
N GLY A 17 3.46 30.53 5.19
CA GLY A 17 3.34 29.46 4.23
C GLY A 17 2.80 28.23 4.95
N LEU A 18 1.56 27.85 4.65
CA LEU A 18 1.03 26.56 5.10
C LEU A 18 1.94 25.48 4.51
N ALA A 19 2.58 24.69 5.38
CA ALA A 19 3.33 23.53 4.92
C ALA A 19 2.38 22.62 4.14
N SER A 20 2.61 22.45 2.84
CA SER A 20 1.84 21.54 2.00
C SER A 20 2.25 20.10 2.31
N ALA A 21 1.25 19.23 2.49
CA ALA A 21 1.44 17.82 2.77
C ALA A 21 0.93 16.97 1.60
N ALA A 22 1.55 15.80 1.41
CA ALA A 22 1.12 14.87 0.39
C ALA A 22 -0.21 14.26 0.81
N THR A 23 -1.11 14.15 -0.16
CA THR A 23 -2.48 13.72 0.09
C THR A 23 -2.94 12.72 -0.96
N LEU A 24 -3.77 11.79 -0.53
CA LEU A 24 -4.40 10.81 -1.38
C LEU A 24 -5.89 10.70 -1.05
N ASN A 25 -6.67 10.19 -2.00
CA ASN A 25 -8.01 9.71 -1.79
C ASN A 25 -7.99 8.19 -1.72
N LEU A 26 -8.70 7.62 -0.76
CA LEU A 26 -8.83 6.19 -0.57
C LEU A 26 -10.30 5.80 -0.67
N GLN A 27 -10.58 4.83 -1.53
CA GLN A 27 -11.91 4.28 -1.79
C GLN A 27 -11.85 2.75 -1.67
N LEU A 28 -13.01 2.10 -1.51
CA LEU A 28 -13.08 0.66 -1.69
C LEU A 28 -12.68 0.29 -3.12
N GLY A 29 -11.91 -0.78 -3.27
CA GLY A 29 -11.48 -1.26 -4.57
C GLY A 29 -12.62 -1.92 -5.37
N PRO A 30 -12.35 -2.36 -6.61
CA PRO A 30 -13.35 -2.89 -7.54
C PRO A 30 -14.15 -4.10 -7.04
N ALA A 31 -13.59 -4.87 -6.10
CA ALA A 31 -14.29 -5.98 -5.46
C ALA A 31 -15.31 -5.52 -4.39
N GLY A 32 -15.28 -4.24 -3.99
CA GLY A 32 -16.09 -3.70 -2.90
C GLY A 32 -15.83 -4.35 -1.55
N SER A 33 -14.78 -5.17 -1.44
CA SER A 33 -14.51 -6.02 -0.29
C SER A 33 -13.95 -5.19 0.86
N ALA A 34 -14.80 -4.88 1.83
CA ALA A 34 -14.37 -4.71 3.20
C ALA A 34 -14.07 -6.09 3.80
N HIS A 35 -12.94 -6.23 4.49
CA HIS A 35 -12.57 -7.46 5.19
C HIS A 35 -12.31 -7.15 6.67
N ASP A 36 -13.01 -7.87 7.54
CA ASP A 36 -12.87 -7.81 9.00
C ASP A 36 -12.89 -9.25 9.53
N PRO A 37 -11.73 -9.80 9.93
CA PRO A 37 -11.64 -11.20 10.34
C PRO A 37 -12.29 -11.45 11.70
N ASP A 38 -12.42 -10.44 12.56
CA ASP A 38 -12.97 -10.60 13.91
C ASP A 38 -14.48 -10.37 13.98
N GLY A 39 -15.09 -9.91 12.88
CA GLY A 39 -16.52 -9.55 12.83
C GLY A 39 -16.92 -8.52 13.89
N ALA A 40 -15.96 -7.76 14.43
CA ALA A 40 -16.13 -6.94 15.62
C ALA A 40 -17.04 -5.72 15.39
N GLY A 41 -17.49 -5.50 14.15
CA GLY A 41 -18.48 -4.48 13.83
C GLY A 41 -17.91 -3.11 14.13
N PHE A 42 -16.98 -2.65 13.30
CA PHE A 42 -16.47 -1.28 13.40
C PHE A 42 -17.60 -0.28 13.13
N GLY A 43 -17.43 0.93 13.64
CA GLY A 43 -18.37 2.03 13.43
C GLY A 43 -18.76 2.16 11.96
N VAL A 44 -20.00 2.58 11.71
CA VAL A 44 -20.56 2.66 10.35
C VAL A 44 -19.60 3.43 9.44
N GLY A 45 -19.01 2.76 8.45
CA GLY A 45 -18.08 3.35 7.48
C GLY A 45 -16.58 3.10 7.74
N SER A 46 -16.19 2.55 8.89
CA SER A 46 -14.81 2.14 9.16
C SER A 46 -14.53 0.72 8.68
N VAL A 47 -13.40 0.53 8.00
CA VAL A 47 -12.98 -0.76 7.41
C VAL A 47 -11.55 -1.08 7.85
N ARG A 48 -11.33 -2.31 8.30
CA ARG A 48 -10.00 -2.81 8.70
C ARG A 48 -9.15 -3.27 7.53
N GLY A 49 -9.74 -4.00 6.58
CA GLY A 49 -8.98 -4.67 5.53
C GLY A 49 -9.74 -4.75 4.23
N GLY A 50 -9.09 -5.37 3.26
CA GLY A 50 -9.62 -5.60 1.93
C GLY A 50 -8.77 -4.91 0.88
N VAL A 51 -9.34 -4.77 -0.31
CA VAL A 51 -8.67 -4.09 -1.42
C VAL A 51 -9.19 -2.67 -1.53
N PHE A 52 -8.28 -1.71 -1.61
CA PHE A 52 -8.60 -0.29 -1.70
C PHE A 52 -8.08 0.28 -3.00
N GLN A 53 -8.87 1.13 -3.64
CA GLN A 53 -8.41 1.97 -4.73
C GLN A 53 -7.88 3.28 -4.14
N ILE A 54 -6.59 3.55 -4.37
CA ILE A 54 -5.93 4.78 -3.95
C ILE A 54 -5.73 5.66 -5.17
N THR A 55 -6.05 6.95 -5.04
CA THR A 55 -5.73 7.99 -6.02
C THR A 55 -4.86 9.05 -5.37
N ILE A 56 -3.67 9.31 -5.92
CA ILE A 56 -2.77 10.35 -5.39
C ILE A 56 -3.26 11.73 -5.81
N LEU A 57 -3.53 12.60 -4.83
CA LEU A 57 -4.04 13.96 -5.05
C LEU A 57 -2.92 15.00 -5.06
N SER A 58 -1.94 14.86 -4.15
CA SER A 58 -0.74 15.69 -4.08
C SER A 58 0.45 14.87 -3.57
N VAL A 59 1.65 15.25 -4.01
CA VAL A 59 2.95 14.73 -3.51
C VAL A 59 3.78 15.82 -2.84
N ASP A 60 3.16 16.96 -2.51
CA ASP A 60 3.83 18.06 -1.84
C ASP A 60 4.35 17.63 -0.47
N GLY A 61 5.45 18.22 -0.01
CA GLY A 61 6.08 17.83 1.25
C GLY A 61 6.81 16.48 1.25
N LEU A 62 6.61 15.60 0.25
CA LEU A 62 7.43 14.38 0.11
C LEU A 62 8.80 14.69 -0.49
N SER A 63 9.84 14.06 0.05
CA SER A 63 11.18 14.08 -0.54
C SER A 63 11.20 13.40 -1.91
N ALA A 64 12.11 13.83 -2.79
CA ALA A 64 12.13 13.39 -4.19
C ALA A 64 12.35 11.87 -4.36
N ASP A 65 13.05 11.24 -3.43
CA ASP A 65 13.32 9.80 -3.38
C ASP A 65 12.07 8.96 -3.04
N LYS A 66 11.06 9.57 -2.42
CA LYS A 66 9.76 8.95 -2.12
C LYS A 66 8.73 9.12 -3.25
N ARG A 67 9.13 9.71 -4.38
CA ARG A 67 8.25 9.97 -5.52
C ARG A 67 8.51 8.97 -6.66
N GLY A 68 7.52 8.80 -7.53
CA GLY A 68 7.59 7.88 -8.67
C GLY A 68 6.86 6.57 -8.43
N GLY A 69 6.83 5.68 -9.43
CA GLY A 69 5.99 4.48 -9.35
C GLY A 69 4.53 4.88 -9.21
N ASP A 70 3.88 4.38 -8.16
CA ASP A 70 2.52 4.74 -7.81
C ASP A 70 2.39 6.16 -7.25
N ILE A 71 3.48 6.81 -6.79
CA ILE A 71 3.44 8.13 -6.12
C ILE A 71 3.60 9.25 -7.14
N ARG A 72 2.54 9.50 -7.90
CA ARG A 72 2.42 10.56 -8.91
C ARG A 72 1.01 11.13 -8.90
N VAL A 73 0.85 12.44 -8.93
CA VAL A 73 -0.48 13.09 -8.93
C VAL A 73 -1.35 12.52 -10.06
N GLY A 74 -2.58 12.12 -9.71
CA GLY A 74 -3.55 11.51 -10.62
C GLY A 74 -3.36 10.01 -10.86
N SER A 75 -2.28 9.38 -10.36
CA SER A 75 -2.14 7.93 -10.41
C SER A 75 -3.25 7.26 -9.59
N THR A 76 -3.69 6.09 -10.04
CA THR A 76 -4.63 5.26 -9.32
C THR A 76 -4.15 3.81 -9.29
N PHE A 77 -4.24 3.16 -8.14
CA PHE A 77 -3.78 1.79 -7.96
C PHE A 77 -4.53 1.06 -6.84
N LEU A 78 -4.42 -0.27 -6.84
CA LEU A 78 -4.99 -1.11 -5.79
C LEU A 78 -3.97 -1.37 -4.69
N SER A 79 -4.43 -1.29 -3.45
CA SER A 79 -3.66 -1.48 -2.24
C SER A 79 -4.38 -2.37 -1.23
N PHE A 80 -3.66 -2.78 -0.20
CA PHE A 80 -4.13 -3.59 0.92
C PHE A 80 -3.62 -3.02 2.22
N CYS A 81 -4.38 -3.25 3.28
CA CYS A 81 -4.02 -2.90 4.64
C CYS A 81 -2.87 -3.76 5.14
N ILE A 82 -2.00 -3.17 5.96
CA ILE A 82 -0.85 -3.88 6.52
C ILE A 82 -1.15 -4.40 7.93
N GLU A 83 -2.03 -3.76 8.67
CA GLU A 83 -2.24 -4.01 10.11
C GLU A 83 -3.70 -4.35 10.37
N VAL A 84 -4.00 -5.22 11.35
CA VAL A 84 -5.42 -5.60 11.59
C VAL A 84 -6.10 -4.64 12.57
N THR A 85 -5.33 -3.98 13.44
CA THR A 85 -5.86 -3.15 14.53
C THR A 85 -6.21 -1.73 14.11
N GLU A 86 -5.89 -1.36 12.88
CA GLU A 86 -6.15 -0.03 12.34
C GLU A 86 -7.33 -0.03 11.37
N THR A 87 -7.90 1.15 11.13
CA THR A 87 -9.03 1.31 10.21
C THR A 87 -8.87 2.52 9.31
N VAL A 88 -9.58 2.49 8.19
CA VAL A 88 -9.81 3.61 7.27
C VAL A 88 -11.30 3.81 7.07
N ASN A 89 -11.70 5.02 6.65
CA ASN A 89 -13.09 5.42 6.42
C ASN A 89 -13.32 5.74 4.94
N PRO A 90 -13.38 4.75 4.04
CA PRO A 90 -13.62 5.00 2.63
C PRO A 90 -15.06 5.51 2.36
N PRO A 91 -15.26 6.48 1.45
CA PRO A 91 -14.23 7.27 0.77
C PRO A 91 -13.71 8.42 1.66
N SER A 92 -12.39 8.57 1.78
CA SER A 92 -11.78 9.68 2.53
C SER A 92 -10.46 10.14 1.95
N ASN A 93 -10.07 11.37 2.27
CA ASN A 93 -8.74 11.90 1.97
C ASN A 93 -7.82 11.75 3.17
N TYR A 94 -6.58 11.35 2.91
CA TYR A 94 -5.55 11.18 3.92
C TYR A 94 -4.30 11.96 3.53
N VAL A 95 -3.63 12.53 4.52
CA VAL A 95 -2.20 12.85 4.38
C VAL A 95 -1.40 11.55 4.49
N PHE A 96 -0.25 11.47 3.83
CA PHE A 96 0.56 10.26 3.90
C PHE A 96 2.06 10.55 3.83
N ASP A 97 2.85 9.62 4.33
CA ASP A 97 4.28 9.49 4.02
C ASP A 97 4.56 8.10 3.40
N VAL A 98 5.77 7.93 2.85
CA VAL A 98 6.23 6.65 2.32
C VAL A 98 7.44 6.15 3.11
N SER A 99 7.42 4.86 3.47
CA SER A 99 8.55 4.20 4.12
C SER A 99 8.65 2.71 3.76
N THR A 100 9.52 1.98 4.46
CA THR A 100 9.70 0.53 4.33
C THR A 100 9.08 -0.24 5.50
N ALA A 101 8.28 0.42 6.35
CA ALA A 101 7.73 -0.15 7.58
C ALA A 101 6.36 0.46 7.89
N SER A 102 5.48 -0.28 8.54
CA SER A 102 4.28 0.31 9.13
C SER A 102 4.62 1.03 10.43
N VAL A 103 3.84 2.06 10.76
CA VAL A 103 4.07 2.92 11.92
C VAL A 103 2.83 2.85 12.81
N SER A 104 3.02 2.57 14.11
CA SER A 104 1.98 2.59 15.15
C SER A 104 0.92 1.46 15.16
N GLY A 105 1.08 0.37 14.40
CA GLY A 105 0.14 -0.76 14.47
C GLY A 105 0.16 -1.56 15.76
N GLY A 106 -0.84 -1.30 16.60
CA GLY A 106 -1.00 -1.76 17.97
C GLY A 106 -1.02 -3.28 18.26
N ALA A 107 -0.79 -4.17 17.27
CA ALA A 107 -0.64 -5.61 17.50
C ALA A 107 0.79 -6.15 17.35
N SER A 108 1.69 -5.43 16.66
CA SER A 108 3.07 -5.89 16.48
C SER A 108 3.93 -5.56 17.71
N PRO A 109 4.87 -6.43 18.12
CA PRO A 109 5.88 -6.08 19.13
C PRO A 109 6.92 -5.07 18.62
N TYR A 110 6.93 -4.76 17.32
CA TYR A 110 7.85 -3.80 16.71
C TYR A 110 7.11 -2.54 16.27
N ASN A 111 7.66 -1.37 16.61
CA ASN A 111 7.20 -0.07 16.13
C ASN A 111 8.42 0.81 15.79
N PRO A 112 8.68 1.13 14.51
CA PRO A 112 7.93 0.72 13.32
C PRO A 112 8.11 -0.78 12.98
N GLN A 113 7.12 -1.41 12.36
CA GLN A 113 7.13 -2.82 11.94
C GLN A 113 7.64 -2.94 10.49
N PRO A 114 8.84 -3.50 10.25
CA PRO A 114 9.39 -3.59 8.90
C PRO A 114 8.53 -4.42 7.96
N LEU A 115 8.38 -3.97 6.71
CA LEU A 115 7.76 -4.77 5.66
C LEU A 115 8.60 -6.03 5.39
N VAL A 116 7.96 -7.19 5.44
CA VAL A 116 8.63 -8.48 5.21
C VAL A 116 8.60 -8.90 3.73
N SER A 117 9.62 -9.65 3.32
CA SER A 117 9.84 -10.06 1.92
C SER A 117 8.68 -10.86 1.33
N GLN A 118 8.00 -11.68 2.13
CA GLN A 118 6.84 -12.47 1.69
C GLN A 118 5.65 -11.59 1.30
N THR A 119 5.33 -10.59 2.11
CA THR A 119 4.31 -9.58 1.81
C THR A 119 4.66 -8.84 0.52
N ALA A 120 5.92 -8.43 0.38
CA ALA A 120 6.39 -7.75 -0.82
C ALA A 120 6.29 -8.63 -2.08
N PHE A 121 6.59 -9.92 -1.97
CA PHE A 121 6.42 -10.89 -3.05
C PHE A 121 4.96 -10.98 -3.49
N LEU A 122 4.03 -11.27 -2.56
CA LEU A 122 2.61 -11.43 -2.87
C LEU A 122 2.03 -10.18 -3.53
N TYR A 123 2.31 -9.00 -2.97
CA TYR A 123 1.83 -7.75 -3.52
C TYR A 123 2.43 -7.46 -4.91
N SER A 124 3.72 -7.76 -5.12
CA SER A 124 4.35 -7.60 -6.43
C SER A 124 3.71 -8.50 -7.48
N GLN A 125 3.43 -9.77 -7.16
CA GLN A 125 2.76 -10.69 -8.08
C GLN A 125 1.30 -10.29 -8.33
N PHE A 126 0.59 -9.79 -7.32
CA PHE A 126 -0.76 -9.24 -7.46
C PHE A 126 -0.76 -8.05 -8.43
N ARG A 127 0.11 -7.07 -8.19
CA ARG A 127 0.21 -5.85 -9.02
C ARG A 127 0.70 -6.14 -10.44
N ALA A 128 1.46 -7.21 -10.65
CA ALA A 128 1.87 -7.68 -11.97
C ALA A 128 0.81 -8.51 -12.70
N GLY A 129 -0.29 -8.90 -12.03
CA GLY A 129 -1.30 -9.79 -12.59
C GLY A 129 -0.84 -11.25 -12.75
N THR A 130 0.25 -11.64 -12.08
CA THR A 130 0.88 -12.96 -12.19
C THR A 130 0.56 -13.88 -11.01
N LEU A 131 -0.13 -13.37 -9.98
CA LEU A 131 -0.40 -14.13 -8.76
C LEU A 131 -1.13 -15.46 -9.03
N ALA A 132 -2.09 -15.47 -9.96
CA ALA A 132 -2.80 -16.69 -10.35
C ALA A 132 -1.87 -17.79 -10.88
N SER A 133 -0.84 -17.42 -11.66
CA SER A 133 0.16 -18.35 -12.18
C SER A 133 1.09 -18.87 -11.08
N VAL A 134 1.32 -18.07 -10.04
CA VAL A 134 2.18 -18.42 -8.90
C VAL A 134 1.47 -19.37 -7.93
N VAL A 135 0.19 -19.12 -7.63
CA VAL A 135 -0.57 -19.94 -6.66
C VAL A 135 -1.50 -20.96 -7.30
N GLY A 136 -1.51 -21.05 -8.63
CA GLY A 136 -2.36 -21.96 -9.42
C GLY A 136 -3.85 -21.62 -9.45
N SER A 137 -4.34 -20.77 -8.54
CA SER A 137 -5.72 -20.28 -8.53
C SER A 137 -5.82 -18.96 -7.77
N PHE A 138 -6.05 -17.87 -8.49
CA PHE A 138 -6.37 -16.56 -7.92
C PHE A 138 -7.22 -15.75 -8.89
N ASN A 139 -8.30 -15.16 -8.40
CA ASN A 139 -9.16 -14.27 -9.14
C ASN A 139 -9.29 -12.92 -8.41
N ALA A 140 -8.67 -11.89 -8.95
CA ALA A 140 -8.71 -10.53 -8.38
C ALA A 140 -10.11 -9.90 -8.34
N SER A 141 -11.10 -10.50 -9.03
CA SER A 141 -12.51 -10.07 -8.99
C SER A 141 -13.36 -10.86 -7.98
N ALA A 142 -12.79 -11.87 -7.31
CA ALA A 142 -13.50 -12.69 -6.33
C ALA A 142 -13.18 -12.24 -4.90
N ASN A 143 -14.20 -11.86 -4.13
CA ASN A 143 -14.02 -11.36 -2.76
C ASN A 143 -13.31 -12.37 -1.85
N ALA A 144 -13.58 -13.66 -2.01
CA ALA A 144 -12.90 -14.72 -1.25
C ALA A 144 -11.38 -14.77 -1.51
N ASP A 145 -10.94 -14.49 -2.74
CA ASP A 145 -9.53 -14.52 -3.11
C ASP A 145 -8.82 -13.24 -2.63
N ILE A 146 -9.50 -12.10 -2.75
CA ILE A 146 -9.02 -10.81 -2.21
C ILE A 146 -8.89 -10.85 -0.69
N ASN A 147 -9.88 -11.38 0.02
CA ASN A 147 -9.83 -11.52 1.47
C ASN A 147 -8.73 -12.50 1.88
N ALA A 148 -8.56 -13.61 1.14
CA ALA A 148 -7.45 -14.53 1.37
C ALA A 148 -6.06 -13.89 1.18
N LEU A 149 -5.92 -12.95 0.23
CA LEU A 149 -4.70 -12.16 0.08
C LEU A 149 -4.49 -11.19 1.25
N GLN A 150 -5.55 -10.52 1.72
CA GLN A 150 -5.48 -9.67 2.91
C GLN A 150 -5.07 -10.48 4.16
N ASP A 151 -5.62 -11.68 4.34
CA ASP A 151 -5.26 -12.58 5.44
C ASP A 151 -3.80 -13.03 5.36
N ALA A 152 -3.32 -13.39 4.17
CA ALA A 152 -1.93 -13.77 3.97
C ALA A 152 -0.96 -12.61 4.29
N ILE A 153 -1.32 -11.37 3.93
CA ILE A 153 -0.55 -10.17 4.27
C ILE A 153 -0.50 -9.99 5.79
N TRP A 154 -1.64 -10.04 6.49
CA TRP A 154 -1.68 -9.91 7.94
C TRP A 154 -0.95 -11.04 8.67
N TYR A 155 -1.03 -12.27 8.14
CA TYR A 155 -0.27 -13.40 8.65
C TYR A 155 1.23 -13.11 8.65
N PHE A 156 1.79 -12.69 7.51
CA PHE A 156 3.21 -12.38 7.40
C PHE A 156 3.66 -11.18 8.23
N GLN A 157 2.75 -10.24 8.47
CA GLN A 157 3.00 -9.09 9.34
C GLN A 157 2.80 -9.36 10.83
N ASN A 158 2.54 -10.63 11.20
CA ASN A 158 2.26 -11.07 12.57
C ASN A 158 1.07 -10.32 13.20
N GLN A 159 0.03 -10.03 12.42
CA GLN A 159 -1.13 -9.23 12.83
C GLN A 159 -2.31 -10.08 13.29
N LEU A 160 -2.34 -11.38 12.98
CA LEU A 160 -3.49 -12.25 13.28
C LEU A 160 -3.48 -12.89 14.67
N GLY A 161 -2.56 -12.48 15.56
CA GLY A 161 -2.38 -13.10 16.88
C GLY A 161 -1.85 -14.55 16.80
N GLN A 162 -0.94 -14.94 17.69
CA GLN A 162 -0.36 -16.30 17.68
C GLN A 162 -1.25 -17.38 18.33
N THR A 163 -2.57 -17.18 18.40
CA THR A 163 -3.48 -18.09 19.12
C THR A 163 -4.31 -18.93 18.17
N ASP A 164 -3.64 -19.90 17.51
CA ASP A 164 -4.16 -21.27 17.47
C ASP A 164 -3.08 -22.22 16.92
N VAL A 165 -2.57 -23.07 17.82
CA VAL A 165 -1.69 -24.19 17.47
C VAL A 165 -2.61 -25.33 17.04
N LEU A 166 -2.62 -25.69 15.76
CA LEU A 166 -3.22 -26.95 15.31
C LEU A 166 -2.28 -28.12 15.68
N ASP A 167 -2.86 -29.27 16.02
CA ASP A 167 -2.22 -30.51 16.50
C ASP A 167 -1.13 -31.13 15.58
N ASN A 168 -0.74 -30.47 14.48
CA ASN A 168 0.38 -30.89 13.62
C ASN A 168 1.62 -29.97 13.64
N GLY A 169 1.62 -28.91 14.45
CA GLY A 169 2.79 -28.03 14.60
C GLY A 169 2.97 -26.97 13.51
N THR A 170 2.01 -26.77 12.60
CA THR A 170 2.03 -25.65 11.65
C THR A 170 1.05 -24.55 12.09
N VAL A 171 1.58 -23.42 12.55
CA VAL A 171 0.80 -22.29 13.08
C VAL A 171 0.25 -21.45 11.92
N TYR A 172 -0.84 -21.90 11.30
CA TYR A 172 -1.65 -21.07 10.39
C TYR A 172 -2.96 -20.73 11.11
N GLY A 173 -2.96 -19.77 12.04
CA GLY A 173 -4.18 -19.39 12.75
C GLY A 173 -5.32 -19.12 11.76
N ASN A 174 -6.45 -19.82 11.86
CA ASN A 174 -7.71 -19.68 11.10
C ASN A 174 -7.66 -19.30 9.59
N LEU A 175 -6.52 -19.45 8.90
CA LEU A 175 -6.37 -19.07 7.50
C LEU A 175 -7.21 -19.98 6.62
N SER A 176 -7.93 -19.40 5.66
CA SER A 176 -8.59 -20.18 4.61
C SER A 176 -7.58 -21.00 3.79
N THR A 177 -8.02 -22.06 3.10
CA THR A 177 -7.16 -22.83 2.19
C THR A 177 -6.50 -21.93 1.13
N LYS A 178 -7.21 -20.91 0.65
CA LYS A 178 -6.70 -19.95 -0.32
C LYS A 178 -5.57 -19.10 0.27
N ALA A 179 -5.73 -18.63 1.51
CA ALA A 179 -4.70 -17.86 2.21
C ALA A 179 -3.46 -18.73 2.49
N ARG A 180 -3.63 -19.98 2.89
CA ARG A 180 -2.51 -20.92 3.06
C ARG A 180 -1.72 -21.14 1.76
N ASN A 181 -2.40 -21.33 0.63
CA ASN A 181 -1.72 -21.47 -0.67
C ASN A 181 -0.87 -20.23 -1.03
N LEU A 182 -1.37 -19.03 -0.71
CA LEU A 182 -0.63 -17.77 -0.88
C LEU A 182 0.60 -17.74 0.02
N VAL A 183 0.45 -18.13 1.29
CA VAL A 183 1.56 -18.19 2.25
C VAL A 183 2.64 -19.18 1.81
N ASP A 184 2.23 -20.38 1.39
CA ASP A 184 3.15 -21.43 0.94
C ASP A 184 3.92 -21.00 -0.31
N ALA A 185 3.25 -20.36 -1.27
CA ALA A 185 3.90 -19.84 -2.47
C ALA A 185 4.93 -18.75 -2.15
N ALA A 186 4.62 -17.83 -1.23
CA ALA A 186 5.56 -16.79 -0.81
C ALA A 186 6.78 -17.38 -0.08
N ASN A 187 6.57 -18.31 0.85
CA ASN A 187 7.67 -18.99 1.53
C ASN A 187 8.54 -19.79 0.55
N SER A 188 7.92 -20.50 -0.40
CA SER A 188 8.64 -21.24 -1.45
C SER A 188 9.52 -20.33 -2.31
N ALA A 189 9.03 -19.14 -2.69
CA ALA A 189 9.79 -18.17 -3.47
C ALA A 189 11.06 -17.69 -2.74
N LEU A 190 11.03 -17.56 -1.42
CA LEU A 190 12.20 -17.20 -0.61
C LEU A 190 13.18 -18.37 -0.48
N VAL A 191 12.68 -19.57 -0.15
CA VAL A 191 13.53 -20.77 0.03
C VAL A 191 14.27 -21.13 -1.25
N THR A 192 13.63 -20.94 -2.41
CA THR A 192 14.23 -21.19 -3.73
C THR A 192 15.10 -20.02 -4.24
N ASN A 193 15.24 -18.94 -3.46
CA ASN A 193 15.90 -17.68 -3.87
C ASN A 193 15.30 -17.04 -5.13
N ALA A 194 14.04 -17.34 -5.47
CA ALA A 194 13.31 -16.68 -6.55
C ALA A 194 12.91 -15.24 -6.19
N TRP A 195 12.88 -14.90 -4.91
CA TRP A 195 12.61 -13.55 -4.41
C TRP A 195 13.43 -13.23 -3.15
N THR A 196 13.96 -12.02 -3.05
CA THR A 196 14.68 -11.52 -1.87
C THR A 196 14.33 -10.06 -1.58
N GLY A 197 14.30 -9.71 -0.29
CA GLY A 197 14.00 -8.36 0.19
C GLY A 197 12.58 -7.88 -0.16
N ILE A 198 12.38 -6.56 -0.09
CA ILE A 198 11.08 -5.93 -0.35
C ILE A 198 10.94 -5.38 -1.78
N GLY A 199 12.00 -5.44 -2.59
CA GLY A 199 12.03 -4.90 -3.94
C GLY A 199 11.53 -3.45 -4.01
N ASN A 200 10.57 -3.19 -4.89
CA ASN A 200 9.93 -1.88 -5.05
C ASN A 200 8.71 -1.69 -4.14
N VAL A 201 8.36 -2.65 -3.29
CA VAL A 201 7.20 -2.49 -2.40
C VAL A 201 7.55 -1.55 -1.26
N ARG A 202 6.64 -0.63 -0.97
CA ARG A 202 6.72 0.35 0.11
C ARG A 202 5.42 0.39 0.89
N VAL A 203 5.49 1.05 2.03
CA VAL A 203 4.35 1.34 2.91
C VAL A 203 3.96 2.81 2.76
N LEU A 204 2.67 3.05 2.58
CA LEU A 204 2.02 4.34 2.71
C LEU A 204 1.54 4.47 4.15
N ASN A 205 2.22 5.32 4.92
CA ASN A 205 1.83 5.56 6.30
C ASN A 205 0.72 6.62 6.33
N LEU A 206 -0.51 6.26 6.70
CA LEU A 206 -1.66 7.16 6.58
C LEU A 206 -1.88 8.01 7.84
N GLY A 207 -1.99 9.33 7.64
CA GLY A 207 -2.23 10.32 8.69
C GLY A 207 -0.97 10.89 9.33
N VAL A 208 -1.17 11.88 10.20
CA VAL A 208 -0.11 12.45 11.03
C VAL A 208 0.12 11.50 12.21
N ASN A 209 1.36 11.02 12.38
CA ASN A 209 1.79 10.04 13.40
C ASN A 209 1.28 8.59 13.19
N GLY A 210 0.85 8.21 11.98
CA GLY A 210 0.52 6.81 11.64
C GLY A 210 -0.69 6.25 12.40
N VAL A 211 -1.71 7.05 12.67
CA VAL A 211 -2.89 6.60 13.45
C VAL A 211 -3.95 5.93 12.56
N ASN A 212 -3.79 5.98 11.24
CA ASN A 212 -4.72 5.39 10.29
C ASN A 212 -4.05 4.26 9.52
N GLN A 213 -4.88 3.34 9.05
CA GLN A 213 -4.48 2.11 8.40
C GLN A 213 -3.43 2.26 7.28
N ASP A 214 -2.24 1.76 7.54
CA ASP A 214 -1.14 1.71 6.59
C ASP A 214 -1.44 0.83 5.35
N GLN A 215 -0.99 1.30 4.18
CA GLN A 215 -1.32 0.72 2.87
C GLN A 215 -0.07 0.32 2.07
N LEU A 216 -0.16 -0.66 1.17
CA LEU A 216 0.95 -1.05 0.28
C LEU A 216 1.05 -0.20 -1.00
N THR A 217 2.26 0.08 -1.47
CA THR A 217 2.50 0.81 -2.73
C THR A 217 3.77 0.36 -3.45
N LEU A 218 3.98 0.77 -4.70
CA LEU A 218 5.19 0.48 -5.48
C LEU A 218 6.02 1.72 -5.81
N ILE A 219 7.28 1.74 -5.38
CA ILE A 219 8.29 2.79 -5.68
C ILE A 219 9.69 2.18 -5.85
N PRO A 220 10.48 2.60 -6.86
CA PRO A 220 10.09 3.29 -8.09
C PRO A 220 9.56 2.27 -9.11
N LEU A 221 9.12 2.70 -10.30
CA LEU A 221 8.75 1.76 -11.37
C LEU A 221 9.89 0.73 -11.58
N PRO A 222 9.58 -0.57 -11.83
CA PRO A 222 10.55 -1.43 -12.48
C PRO A 222 10.97 -0.74 -13.78
N GLN A 223 12.24 -0.34 -13.87
CA GLN A 223 12.76 0.46 -14.98
C GLN A 223 12.58 -0.23 -16.35
N GLY A 224 12.22 -1.52 -16.37
CA GLY A 224 12.03 -2.32 -17.58
C GLY A 224 10.67 -2.21 -18.28
N VAL A 225 9.57 -1.86 -17.61
CA VAL A 225 8.24 -1.95 -18.27
C VAL A 225 7.95 -0.74 -19.17
N GLY A 226 8.40 0.46 -18.77
CA GLY A 226 8.24 1.67 -19.56
C GLY A 226 9.04 1.65 -20.88
N LEU A 227 10.25 1.09 -20.86
CA LEU A 227 11.10 0.97 -22.05
C LEU A 227 10.77 -0.26 -22.90
N ALA A 228 10.32 -1.37 -22.30
CA ALA A 228 9.84 -2.53 -23.06
C ALA A 228 8.57 -2.19 -23.86
N ALA A 229 7.62 -1.44 -23.28
CA ALA A 229 6.45 -0.97 -24.00
C ALA A 229 6.83 -0.03 -25.16
N ALA A 230 7.71 0.96 -24.91
CA ALA A 230 8.20 1.86 -25.97
C ALA A 230 8.99 1.13 -27.08
N GLY A 231 9.77 0.11 -26.72
CA GLY A 231 10.52 -0.73 -27.64
C GLY A 231 9.64 -1.58 -28.56
N LEU A 232 8.55 -2.17 -28.04
CA LEU A 232 7.60 -2.93 -28.85
C LEU A 232 6.79 -2.04 -29.81
N PHE A 233 6.42 -0.81 -29.41
CA PHE A 233 5.77 0.13 -30.33
C PHE A 233 6.71 0.61 -31.44
N ALA A 234 7.98 0.86 -31.15
CA ALA A 234 8.98 1.28 -32.14
C ALA A 234 9.27 0.18 -33.18
N VAL A 235 9.35 -1.09 -32.76
CA VAL A 235 9.54 -2.23 -33.68
C VAL A 235 8.28 -2.51 -34.49
N GLY A 236 7.10 -2.38 -33.89
CA GLY A 236 5.81 -2.53 -34.59
C GLY A 236 5.58 -1.46 -35.66
N ALA A 237 5.97 -0.21 -35.39
CA ALA A 237 5.87 0.89 -36.35
C ALA A 237 6.86 0.76 -37.52
N ARG A 238 8.07 0.22 -37.28
CA ARG A 238 9.08 0.00 -38.33
C ARG A 238 8.69 -1.11 -39.31
N ARG A 239 7.97 -2.15 -38.85
CA ARG A 239 7.52 -3.26 -39.70
C ARG A 239 6.37 -2.90 -40.66
N ARG A 240 5.61 -1.83 -40.36
CA ARG A 240 4.48 -1.36 -41.22
C ARG A 240 4.89 -0.36 -42.30
N ARG A 241 6.18 -0.06 -42.46
CA ARG A 241 6.70 0.84 -43.51
C ARG A 241 7.63 0.12 -44.51
N GLY A 242 7.65 -1.21 -44.49
CA GLY A 242 8.50 -2.05 -45.35
C GLY A 242 7.76 -3.05 -46.24
N LEU A 243 6.46 -2.84 -46.49
CA LEU A 243 5.66 -3.50 -47.53
C LEU A 243 4.93 -2.44 -48.33
#